data_AF-W1P3R8-F1
#
_entry.id   AF-W1P3R8-F1
#
_cell.length_a   1.000
_cell.length_b   1.000
_cell.length_c   1.000
_cell.angle_alpha   90.00
_cell.angle_beta   90.00
_cell.angle_gamma   90.00
#
_symmetry.space_group_name_H-M   'P 1'
#
loop_
_entity.id
_entity.type
_entity.pdbx_description
1 polymer ?
#
loop_
_entity_poly.entity_id
_entity_poly.type
_entity_poly.pdbx_seq_one_letter_code
_entity_poly.pdbx_strand_id
1 'polypeptide(L)'
;MAEDAILGFLHSNEEISDSDRFAESLGVDHDFLVNVIKSLHGFKLVDAEDIKREKWVLTDEGKSYTVAGSPEVQSFFAIPP
;
A
#
# COMPACT_ATOMS: atom_id res chain seq x y z
N MET A 1 -25.04 -4.20 -1.28
CA MET A 1 -24.42 -3.95 0.05
C MET A 1 -22.90 -3.74 -0.01
N ALA A 2 -22.13 -4.50 -0.78
CA ALA A 2 -20.76 -4.14 -1.18
C ALA A 2 -20.41 -4.83 -2.50
N GLU A 3 -20.87 -6.08 -2.64
CA GLU A 3 -20.96 -6.81 -3.90
C GLU A 3 -21.63 -6.01 -5.02
N ASP A 4 -22.85 -5.48 -4.80
CA ASP A 4 -23.53 -4.64 -5.81
C ASP A 4 -22.71 -3.40 -6.20
N ALA A 5 -21.94 -2.85 -5.26
CA ALA A 5 -21.11 -1.69 -5.53
C ALA A 5 -19.89 -2.08 -6.38
N ILE A 6 -19.25 -3.21 -6.09
CA ILE A 6 -18.13 -3.75 -6.87
C ILE A 6 -18.60 -4.11 -8.28
N LEU A 7 -19.65 -4.92 -8.41
CA LEU A 7 -20.16 -5.35 -9.71
C LEU A 7 -20.75 -4.17 -10.50
N GLY A 8 -21.46 -3.27 -9.85
CA GLY A 8 -21.98 -2.05 -10.48
C GLY A 8 -20.89 -1.10 -10.94
N PHE A 9 -19.79 -0.97 -10.17
CA PHE A 9 -18.65 -0.18 -10.56
C PHE A 9 -17.91 -0.80 -11.76
N LEU A 10 -17.66 -2.11 -11.73
CA LEU A 10 -17.06 -2.88 -12.83
C LEU A 10 -17.94 -2.97 -14.08
N HIS A 11 -19.25 -2.73 -13.95
CA HIS A 11 -20.13 -2.60 -15.11
C HIS A 11 -19.88 -1.30 -15.88
N SER A 12 -19.54 -0.22 -15.16
CA SER A 12 -19.34 1.12 -15.73
C SER A 12 -17.87 1.46 -15.99
N ASN A 13 -16.95 0.72 -15.39
CA ASN A 13 -15.50 0.91 -15.44
C ASN A 13 -14.83 -0.43 -15.73
N GLU A 14 -13.72 -0.43 -16.46
CA GLU A 14 -13.04 -1.66 -16.85
C GLU A 14 -12.40 -2.40 -15.67
N GLU A 15 -11.92 -1.68 -14.65
CA GLU A 15 -11.23 -2.26 -13.50
C GLU A 15 -11.34 -1.41 -12.22
N ILE A 16 -11.07 -2.04 -11.08
CA ILE A 16 -10.80 -1.35 -9.80
C ILE A 16 -9.30 -1.48 -9.53
N SER A 17 -8.52 -0.44 -9.84
CA SER A 17 -7.05 -0.51 -9.77
C SER A 17 -6.49 -0.51 -8.34
N ASP A 18 -7.28 -0.08 -7.35
CA ASP A 18 -6.86 -0.01 -5.95
C ASP A 18 -8.05 -0.24 -5.02
N SER A 19 -8.10 -1.42 -4.41
CA SER A 19 -9.17 -1.82 -3.49
C SER A 19 -9.18 -1.01 -2.19
N ASP A 20 -8.05 -0.39 -1.81
CA ASP A 20 -7.96 0.46 -0.62
C ASP A 20 -8.69 1.79 -0.87
N ARG A 21 -8.35 2.46 -1.96
CA ARG A 21 -9.04 3.68 -2.39
C ARG A 21 -10.52 3.45 -2.69
N PHE A 22 -10.85 2.29 -3.24
CA PHE A 22 -12.25 1.97 -3.52
C PHE A 22 -13.04 1.80 -2.22
N ALA A 23 -12.47 1.12 -1.21
CA ALA A 23 -13.07 1.01 0.12
C ALA A 23 -13.32 2.38 0.76
N GLU A 24 -12.33 3.28 0.69
CA GLU A 24 -12.47 4.66 1.17
C GLU A 24 -13.62 5.41 0.48
N SER A 25 -13.76 5.26 -0.85
CA SER A 25 -14.82 5.92 -1.61
C SER A 25 -16.22 5.43 -1.26
N LEU A 26 -16.33 4.17 -0.86
CA LEU A 26 -17.57 3.55 -0.37
C LEU A 26 -17.81 3.78 1.12
N GLY A 27 -16.82 4.31 1.85
CA GLY A 27 -16.87 4.49 3.30
C GLY A 27 -16.93 3.17 4.07
N VAL A 28 -16.33 2.10 3.52
CA VAL A 28 -16.32 0.76 4.12
C VAL A 28 -14.91 0.38 4.57
N ASP A 29 -14.83 -0.55 5.50
CA ASP A 29 -13.56 -1.13 5.92
C ASP A 29 -12.89 -1.90 4.77
N HIS A 30 -11.58 -1.71 4.60
CA HIS A 30 -10.82 -2.33 3.52
C HIS A 30 -10.77 -3.86 3.65
N ASP A 31 -10.60 -4.40 4.87
CA ASP A 31 -10.55 -5.86 5.09
C ASP A 31 -11.90 -6.49 4.74
N PHE A 32 -12.99 -5.84 5.15
CA PHE A 32 -14.34 -6.24 4.75
C PHE A 32 -14.50 -6.29 3.22
N LEU A 33 -14.09 -5.24 2.50
CA LEU A 33 -14.17 -5.21 1.05
C LEU A 33 -13.30 -6.30 0.41
N VAL A 34 -12.07 -6.49 0.88
CA VAL A 34 -11.15 -7.55 0.41
C VAL A 34 -11.76 -8.93 0.59
N ASN A 35 -12.45 -9.20 1.70
CA ASN A 35 -13.13 -10.48 1.92
C ASN A 35 -14.28 -10.70 0.92
N VAL A 36 -15.02 -9.65 0.57
CA VAL A 36 -16.05 -9.71 -0.49
C VAL A 36 -15.41 -9.98 -1.86
N ILE A 37 -14.33 -9.27 -2.21
CA ILE A 37 -13.59 -9.50 -3.48
C ILE A 37 -13.09 -10.94 -3.56
N LYS A 38 -12.49 -11.47 -2.48
CA LYS A 38 -12.04 -12.87 -2.40
C LYS A 38 -13.19 -13.86 -2.61
N SER A 39 -14.36 -13.56 -2.04
CA SER A 39 -15.56 -14.38 -2.24
C SER A 39 -16.02 -14.36 -3.70
N LEU A 40 -16.14 -13.19 -4.31
CA LEU A 40 -16.53 -13.03 -5.72
C LEU A 40 -15.54 -13.70 -6.68
N HIS A 41 -14.24 -13.57 -6.41
CA HIS A 41 -13.19 -14.25 -7.15
C HIS A 41 -13.28 -15.78 -6.99
N GLY A 42 -13.55 -16.27 -5.77
CA GLY A 42 -13.79 -17.69 -5.51
C GLY A 42 -14.99 -18.26 -6.28
N PHE A 43 -16.03 -17.45 -6.49
CA PHE A 43 -17.18 -17.77 -7.34
C PHE A 43 -16.94 -17.52 -8.85
N LYS A 44 -15.75 -17.04 -9.23
CA LYS A 44 -15.37 -16.70 -10.62
C LYS A 44 -16.27 -15.63 -11.25
N LEU A 45 -16.78 -14.71 -10.44
CA LEU A 45 -17.58 -13.57 -10.91
C LEU A 45 -16.72 -12.38 -11.29
N VAL A 46 -15.50 -12.30 -10.75
CA VAL A 46 -14.50 -11.27 -11.04
C VAL A 46 -13.11 -11.91 -11.05
N ASP A 47 -12.19 -11.36 -11.83
CA ASP A 47 -10.75 -11.63 -11.69
C ASP A 47 -10.16 -10.63 -10.70
N ALA A 48 -9.29 -11.10 -9.80
CA ALA A 48 -8.66 -10.27 -8.79
C ALA A 48 -7.18 -10.66 -8.64
N GLU A 49 -6.30 -9.66 -8.64
CA GLU A 49 -4.86 -9.84 -8.46
C GLU A 49 -4.37 -9.06 -7.22
N ASP A 50 -3.56 -9.71 -6.39
CA ASP A 50 -2.94 -9.09 -5.23
C ASP A 50 -1.78 -8.17 -5.67
N ILE A 51 -1.97 -6.86 -5.52
CA ILE A 51 -0.94 -5.86 -5.82
C ILE A 51 -0.10 -5.60 -4.57
N LYS A 52 1.15 -6.10 -4.54
CA LYS A 52 2.10 -5.76 -3.47
C LYS A 52 2.80 -4.43 -3.77
N ARG A 53 2.62 -3.43 -2.89
CA ARG A 53 3.35 -2.15 -2.96
C ARG A 53 4.41 -2.07 -1.88
N GLU A 54 5.67 -1.92 -2.29
CA GLU A 54 6.81 -1.80 -1.39
C GLU A 54 7.46 -0.41 -1.57
N LYS A 55 7.83 0.23 -0.45
CA LYS A 55 8.54 1.51 -0.46
C LYS A 55 9.74 1.46 0.47
N TRP A 56 10.85 2.06 0.03
CA TRP A 56 12.01 2.28 0.88
C TRP A 56 11.91 3.65 1.54
N VAL A 57 11.96 3.68 2.86
CA VAL A 57 11.90 4.91 3.65
C VAL A 57 13.14 4.94 4.56
N LEU A 58 13.77 6.11 4.64
CA LEU A 58 14.90 6.30 5.55
C LEU A 58 14.45 6.10 7.00
N THR A 59 15.20 5.27 7.73
CA THR A 59 15.14 5.22 9.19
C THR A 59 15.65 6.53 9.78
N ASP A 60 15.37 6.80 11.05
CA ASP A 60 15.87 8.01 11.69
C ASP A 60 17.41 8.03 11.76
N GLU A 61 18.04 6.87 11.95
CA GLU A 61 19.48 6.72 11.81
C GLU A 61 19.94 7.00 10.37
N GLY A 62 19.25 6.47 9.36
CA GLY A 62 19.56 6.73 7.96
C GLY A 62 19.47 8.23 7.60
N LYS A 63 18.51 8.96 8.18
CA LYS A 63 18.44 10.43 8.07
C LYS A 63 19.63 11.12 8.75
N SER A 64 20.09 10.61 9.90
CA SER A 64 21.29 11.14 10.54
C SER A 64 22.53 10.96 9.67
N TYR A 65 22.64 9.82 8.97
CA TYR A 65 23.75 9.56 8.06
C TYR A 65 23.79 10.52 6.86
N THR A 66 22.62 10.96 6.34
CA THR A 66 22.59 11.91 5.21
C THR A 66 22.99 13.33 5.62
N VAL A 67 22.85 13.69 6.90
CA VAL A 67 23.18 15.02 7.43
C VAL A 67 24.60 15.06 8.01
N ALA A 68 24.94 14.10 8.86
CA ALA A 68 26.17 14.10 9.65
C ALA A 68 27.25 13.13 9.11
N GLY A 69 26.93 12.34 8.09
CA GLY A 69 27.78 11.22 7.64
C GLY A 69 27.66 10.02 8.57
N SER A 70 28.36 8.93 8.22
CA SER A 70 28.36 7.73 9.07
C SER A 70 29.08 7.97 10.41
N PRO A 71 28.82 7.18 11.45
CA PRO A 71 29.50 7.26 12.74
C PRO A 71 31.03 7.19 12.61
N GLU A 72 31.55 6.43 11.64
CA GLU A 72 32.98 6.33 11.36
C GLU A 72 33.53 7.65 10.82
N VAL A 73 32.80 8.32 9.92
CA VAL A 73 33.16 9.65 9.40
C VAL A 73 33.13 10.68 10.51
N GLN A 74 32.07 10.68 11.32
CA GLN A 74 31.95 11.57 12.47
C GLN A 74 33.09 11.36 13.47
N SER A 75 33.42 10.11 13.77
CA SER A 75 34.50 9.74 14.68
C SER A 75 35.87 10.19 14.15
N PHE A 76 36.13 9.98 12.85
CA PHE A 76 37.37 10.44 12.21
C PHE A 76 37.55 11.96 12.36
N PHE A 77 36.50 12.75 12.12
CA PHE A 77 36.55 14.21 12.25
C PHE A 77 36.57 14.71 13.70
N ALA A 78 36.20 13.88 14.68
CA ALA A 78 36.25 14.23 16.09
C ALA A 78 37.68 14.20 16.68
N ILE A 79 38.66 13.63 15.96
CA ILE A 79 40.05 13.49 16.42
C ILE A 79 40.89 14.68 15.89
N PRO A 80 41.45 15.53 16.77
CA PRO A 80 42.30 16.65 16.36
C PRO A 80 43.68 16.18 15.83
N PRO A 81 44.37 17.01 15.02
CA PRO A 81 45.65 16.67 14.37
C PRO A 81 46.83 16.53 15.35
#